data_AF-M6HK82-F1
#
_entry.id   AF-M6HK82-F1
#
_cell.length_a   1.000
_cell.length_b   1.000
_cell.length_c   1.000
_cell.angle_alpha   90.00
_cell.angle_beta   90.00
_cell.angle_gamma   90.00
#
_symmetry.space_group_name_H-M   'P 1'
#
loop_
_entity.id
_entity.type
_entity.pdbx_description
1 polymer ?
#
loop_
_entity_poly.entity_id
_entity_poly.type
_entity_poly.pdbx_seq_one_letter_code
_entity_poly.pdbx_strand_id
1 'polypeptide(L)'
;MITSAIPKDVACILDSGFEGIEKTSKKTNIIKPENKSKKRELTAKQKAKNRRISKKRIFVENAFAGIKRFRITSDVIRSFRKNFKHLVFVLAAGL
;
A
#
# COMPACT_ATOMS: atom_id res chain seq x y z
N MET A 1 -3.09 15.12 -8.09
CA MET A 1 -3.02 14.41 -6.79
C MET A 1 -3.40 12.96 -7.04
N ILE A 2 -2.68 11.98 -6.47
CA ILE A 2 -2.79 10.53 -6.78
C ILE A 2 -4.25 10.01 -6.71
N THR A 3 -5.10 10.69 -5.93
CA THR A 3 -6.51 10.37 -5.78
C THR A 3 -7.41 10.82 -6.94
N SER A 4 -7.02 11.68 -7.89
CA SER A 4 -7.87 12.01 -9.04
C SER A 4 -7.99 10.85 -10.06
N ALA A 5 -7.04 9.91 -10.03
CA ALA A 5 -6.96 8.81 -11.01
C ALA A 5 -7.70 7.52 -10.60
N ILE A 6 -8.05 7.36 -9.32
CA ILE A 6 -8.70 6.13 -8.83
C ILE A 6 -10.23 6.24 -9.07
N PRO A 7 -10.90 5.23 -9.63
CA PRO A 7 -12.36 5.23 -9.77
C PRO A 7 -13.10 5.36 -8.42
N LYS A 8 -14.32 5.90 -8.41
CA LYS A 8 -15.07 6.18 -7.15
C LYS A 8 -15.62 4.91 -6.48
N ASP A 9 -15.83 3.88 -7.28
CA ASP A 9 -16.30 2.54 -6.95
C ASP A 9 -15.20 1.65 -6.32
N VAL A 10 -13.93 2.02 -6.45
CA VAL A 10 -12.82 1.22 -5.92
C VAL A 10 -12.52 1.58 -4.47
N ALA A 11 -12.56 0.58 -3.58
CA ALA A 11 -12.14 0.72 -2.20
C ALA A 11 -10.62 0.84 -2.08
N CYS A 12 -10.14 1.93 -1.48
CA CYS A 12 -8.73 2.18 -1.24
C CYS A 12 -8.35 1.74 0.17
N ILE A 13 -7.54 0.68 0.29
CA ILE A 13 -6.98 0.27 1.58
C ILE A 13 -5.66 1.01 1.77
N LEU A 14 -5.58 1.85 2.81
CA LEU A 14 -4.42 2.68 3.08
C LEU A 14 -3.77 2.28 4.41
N ASP A 15 -2.47 2.60 4.52
CA ASP A 15 -1.75 2.44 5.78
C ASP A 15 -2.08 3.55 6.78
N SER A 16 -1.75 3.33 8.05
CA SER A 16 -1.99 4.29 9.13
C SER A 16 -1.27 5.62 8.91
N GLY A 17 -0.14 5.63 8.18
CA GLY A 17 0.62 6.85 7.86
C GLY A 17 -0.09 7.84 6.93
N PHE A 18 -1.21 7.46 6.30
CA PHE A 18 -2.01 8.35 5.44
C PHE A 18 -3.08 9.13 6.21
N GLU A 19 -2.73 9.66 7.38
CA GLU A 19 -3.63 10.54 8.13
C GLU A 19 -3.90 11.83 7.34
N GLY A 20 -5.14 12.33 7.40
CA GLY A 20 -5.55 13.55 6.69
C GLY A 20 -5.92 13.38 5.21
N ILE A 21 -5.74 12.20 4.61
CA ILE A 21 -6.14 11.96 3.21
C ILE A 21 -7.63 12.18 2.93
N GLU A 22 -8.47 12.00 3.96
CA GLU A 22 -9.91 12.28 3.92
C GLU A 22 -10.22 13.78 3.78
N LYS A 23 -9.35 14.66 4.29
CA LYS A 23 -9.49 16.12 4.14
C LYS A 23 -9.16 16.55 2.71
N THR A 24 -8.15 15.92 2.12
CA THR A 24 -7.68 16.23 0.76
C THR A 24 -8.52 15.54 -0.32
N SER A 25 -9.13 14.41 -0.02
CA SER A 25 -9.89 13.60 -0.97
C SER A 25 -11.27 13.28 -0.40
N LYS A 26 -12.32 13.90 -0.97
CA LYS A 26 -13.74 13.63 -0.68
C LYS A 26 -14.19 12.24 -1.20
N LYS A 27 -13.34 11.22 -1.10
CA LYS A 27 -13.63 9.88 -1.63
C LYS A 27 -14.30 9.01 -0.58
N THR A 28 -15.38 8.39 -1.02
CA THR A 28 -16.34 7.66 -0.18
C THR A 28 -15.83 6.30 0.33
N ASN A 29 -14.76 5.72 -0.24
CA ASN A 29 -14.35 4.33 0.04
C ASN A 29 -12.90 4.17 0.51
N ILE A 30 -12.48 4.95 1.52
CA ILE A 30 -11.15 4.80 2.14
C ILE A 30 -11.26 3.87 3.35
N ILE A 31 -10.49 2.77 3.34
CA ILE A 31 -10.42 1.81 4.44
C ILE A 31 -9.04 1.91 5.07
N LYS A 32 -8.98 2.19 6.37
CA LYS A 32 -7.75 2.24 7.15
C LYS A 32 -7.83 1.35 8.39
N PRO A 33 -6.68 0.83 8.86
CA PRO A 33 -6.61 0.20 10.17
C PRO A 33 -6.86 1.24 11.27
N GLU A 34 -7.43 0.79 12.37
CA GLU A 34 -7.69 1.65 13.53
C GLU A 34 -6.52 1.61 14.50
N ASN A 35 -6.00 2.79 14.82
CA ASN A 35 -4.89 2.96 15.75
C ASN A 35 -5.38 2.92 17.22
N LYS A 36 -4.55 2.38 18.10
CA LYS A 36 -4.80 2.42 19.56
C LYS A 36 -4.55 3.86 20.04
N SER A 37 -5.51 4.48 20.73
CA SER A 37 -5.28 5.78 21.37
C SER A 37 -4.55 5.59 22.72
N LYS A 38 -3.85 6.62 23.20
CA LYS A 38 -2.96 6.56 24.39
C LYS A 38 -3.63 6.01 25.67
N LYS A 39 -4.96 5.93 25.75
CA LYS A 39 -5.70 5.45 26.93
C LYS A 39 -6.87 4.50 26.61
N ARG A 40 -6.99 3.98 25.39
CA ARG A 40 -8.10 3.06 25.03
C ARG A 40 -7.59 1.81 24.35
N GLU A 41 -8.21 0.69 24.68
CA GLU A 41 -7.99 -0.60 24.03
C GLU A 41 -8.81 -0.69 22.74
N LEU A 42 -8.28 -1.42 21.75
CA LEU A 42 -9.07 -1.79 20.58
C LEU A 42 -10.10 -2.84 20.99
N THR A 43 -11.36 -2.59 20.67
CA THR A 43 -12.44 -3.57 20.83
C THR A 43 -12.18 -4.80 19.95
N ALA A 44 -12.79 -5.93 20.30
CA ALA A 44 -12.64 -7.19 19.54
C ALA A 44 -13.02 -7.02 18.05
N LYS A 45 -14.06 -6.22 17.75
CA LYS A 45 -14.48 -5.90 16.37
C LYS A 45 -13.41 -5.14 15.60
N GLN A 46 -12.76 -4.16 16.23
CA GLN A 46 -11.68 -3.37 15.61
C GLN A 46 -10.44 -4.24 15.37
N LYS A 47 -10.07 -5.10 16.34
CA LYS A 47 -8.98 -6.07 16.17
C LYS A 47 -9.25 -7.03 15.00
N ALA A 48 -10.47 -7.54 14.87
CA ALA A 48 -10.85 -8.40 13.75
C ALA A 48 -10.78 -7.67 12.39
N LYS A 49 -11.22 -6.41 12.33
CA LYS A 49 -11.08 -5.55 11.13
C LYS A 49 -9.60 -5.35 10.77
N ASN A 50 -8.77 -4.96 11.74
CA ASN A 50 -7.33 -4.77 11.52
C ASN A 50 -6.66 -6.07 11.04
N ARG A 51 -7.01 -7.23 11.62
CA ARG A 51 -6.48 -8.54 11.17
C ARG A 51 -6.80 -8.83 9.70
N ARG A 52 -7.99 -8.48 9.21
CA ARG A 52 -8.35 -8.62 7.79
C ARG A 52 -7.54 -7.71 6.89
N ILE A 53 -7.30 -6.47 7.32
CA ILE A 53 -6.46 -5.50 6.59
C ILE A 53 -5.02 -6.00 6.54
N SER A 54 -4.46 -6.43 7.68
CA SER A 54 -3.10 -7.00 7.76
C SER A 54 -2.92 -8.22 6.86
N LYS A 55 -3.91 -9.12 6.78
CA LYS A 55 -3.85 -10.25 5.84
C LYS A 55 -3.71 -9.80 4.38
N LYS A 56 -4.42 -8.74 3.97
CA LYS A 56 -4.30 -8.19 2.61
C LYS A 56 -2.95 -7.51 2.38
N ARG A 57 -2.36 -6.89 3.41
CA ARG A 57 -1.03 -6.25 3.33
C ARG A 57 0.10 -7.22 3.01
N ILE A 58 -0.02 -8.50 3.40
CA ILE A 58 1.02 -9.52 3.17
C ILE A 58 1.45 -9.57 1.69
N PHE A 59 0.50 -9.51 0.76
CA PHE A 59 0.80 -9.52 -0.68
C PHE A 59 1.66 -8.33 -1.10
N VAL A 60 1.32 -7.14 -0.60
CA VAL A 60 2.05 -5.89 -0.87
C VAL A 60 3.43 -5.92 -0.22
N GLU A 61 3.53 -6.42 1.01
CA GLU A 61 4.79 -6.55 1.75
C GLU A 61 5.73 -7.55 1.07
N ASN A 62 5.22 -8.65 0.52
CA ASN A 62 6.00 -9.59 -0.29
C ASN A 62 6.54 -8.94 -1.56
N ALA A 63 5.72 -8.17 -2.27
CA ALA A 63 6.17 -7.41 -3.44
C ALA A 63 7.28 -6.40 -3.08
N PHE A 64 7.10 -5.64 -2.00
CA PHE A 64 8.13 -4.71 -1.52
C PHE A 64 9.40 -5.44 -1.05
N ALA A 65 9.28 -6.60 -0.42
CA ALA A 65 10.42 -7.41 -0.03
C ALA A 65 11.22 -7.87 -1.25
N GLY A 66 10.55 -8.29 -2.33
CA GLY A 66 11.19 -8.61 -3.60
C GLY A 66 11.94 -7.43 -4.20
N ILE A 67 11.27 -6.27 -4.32
CA ILE A 67 11.88 -5.03 -4.82
C ILE A 67 13.16 -4.66 -4.05
N LYS A 68 13.11 -4.74 -2.71
CA LYS A 68 14.26 -4.46 -1.83
C LYS A 68 15.37 -5.50 -1.99
N ARG A 69 15.02 -6.79 -2.05
CA ARG A 69 15.99 -7.90 -2.20
C ARG A 69 16.80 -7.77 -3.48
N PHE A 70 16.16 -7.42 -4.58
CA PHE A 70 16.81 -7.22 -5.88
C PHE A 70 17.41 -5.82 -6.04
N ARG A 71 17.28 -4.95 -5.03
CA ARG A 71 17.83 -3.58 -5.03
C ARG A 71 17.41 -2.75 -6.25
N ILE A 72 16.24 -3.03 -6.83
CA ILE A 72 15.77 -2.40 -8.09
C ILE A 72 15.68 -0.87 -7.99
N THR A 73 15.37 -0.36 -6.81
CA THR A 73 15.29 1.09 -6.54
C THR A 73 16.61 1.70 -6.06
N SER A 74 17.56 0.87 -5.62
CA SER A 74 18.82 1.32 -5.02
C SER A 74 19.96 1.34 -6.05
N ASP A 75 19.99 0.35 -6.94
CA ASP A 75 21.07 0.19 -7.91
C ASP A 75 20.68 0.74 -9.29
N VAL A 76 21.69 1.19 -10.05
CA VAL A 76 21.47 1.76 -11.38
C VAL A 76 21.38 0.64 -12.42
N ILE A 77 20.20 0.49 -13.04
CA ILE A 77 20.00 -0.39 -14.20
C ILE A 77 20.61 0.28 -15.45
N ARG A 78 21.70 -0.31 -15.96
CA ARG A 78 22.47 0.18 -17.14
C ARG A 78 21.97 -0.34 -18.50
N SER A 79 20.88 -1.10 -18.53
CA SER A 79 20.30 -1.58 -19.78
C SER A 79 19.55 -0.47 -20.53
N PHE A 80 19.85 -0.32 -21.82
CA PHE A 80 19.24 0.68 -22.71
C PHE A 80 17.99 0.18 -23.44
N ARG A 81 17.57 -1.07 -23.21
CA ARG A 81 16.36 -1.62 -23.84
C ARG A 81 15.12 -0.85 -23.37
N LYS A 82 14.26 -0.49 -24.31
CA LYS A 82 12.97 0.16 -24.02
C LYS A 82 12.16 -0.70 -23.05
N ASN A 83 11.54 -0.07 -22.05
CA ASN A 83 10.70 -0.69 -21.02
C ASN A 83 11.39 -1.73 -20.09
N PHE A 84 12.71 -1.93 -20.21
CA PHE A 84 13.41 -2.94 -19.42
C PHE A 84 13.33 -2.65 -17.91
N LYS A 85 13.47 -1.38 -17.50
CA LYS A 85 13.35 -1.00 -16.08
C LYS A 85 11.98 -1.33 -15.50
N HIS A 86 10.91 -1.11 -16.28
CA HIS A 86 9.55 -1.44 -15.85
C HIS A 86 9.35 -2.95 -15.75
N LEU A 87 9.82 -3.71 -16.75
CA LEU A 87 9.75 -5.17 -16.75
C LEU A 87 10.44 -5.76 -15.52
N VAL A 88 11.68 -5.33 -15.24
CA VAL A 88 12.45 -5.84 -14.10
C VAL A 88 11.78 -5.47 -12.77
N PHE A 89 11.14 -4.30 -12.69
CA PHE A 89 10.40 -3.89 -11.49
C PHE A 89 9.18 -4.80 -11.24
N VAL A 90 8.39 -5.09 -12.28
CA VAL A 90 7.23 -5.99 -12.20
C VAL A 90 7.66 -7.40 -11.79
N LEU A 91 8.72 -7.92 -12.41
CA LEU A 91 9.30 -9.21 -12.04
C LEU A 91 9.78 -9.24 -10.59
N ALA A 92 10.48 -8.20 -10.13
CA ALA A 92 10.94 -8.10 -8.75
C ALA A 92 9.79 -7.98 -7.73
N ALA A 93 8.64 -7.44 -8.15
CA ALA A 93 7.42 -7.39 -7.34
C ALA A 93 6.65 -8.72 -7.32
N GLY A 94 7.04 -9.72 -8.14
CA GLY A 94 6.35 -11.00 -8.25
C GLY A 94 4.99 -10.89 -8.93
N LEU A 95 4.87 -9.97 -9.90
CA LEU A 95 3.65 -9.67 -10.66
C LEU A 95 3.80 -10.09 -12.13
#